data_AF-A0A2W4M671-F1
#
_entry.id   AF-A0A2W4M671-F1
#
_cell.length_a   1.000
_cell.length_b   1.000
_cell.length_c   1.000
_cell.angle_alpha   90.00
_cell.angle_beta   90.00
_cell.angle_gamma   90.00
#
_symmetry.space_group_name_H-M   'P 1'
#
loop_
_entity.id
_entity.type
_entity.pdbx_description
1 polymer ?
#
loop_
_entity_poly.entity_id
_entity_poly.type
_entity_poly.pdbx_seq_one_letter_code
_entity_poly.pdbx_strand_id
1 'polypeptide(L)'
;MVGAAGVFRARDSIGNDLRDWRLAAIVLLTAALIGVAALVPKEYLIRIGVEEGFHNDQPFIRGMFAPDSGPFGTFRWTSERTAVSVRGLGPCQALVSFRVLPIPQNALAAGGPMELELWRDDRALATLPLRPTGTRFHLLLSPVGDRHVLDIRSATWQPEGDPRRLGVPLSTTSFRCAEPRGPMPQSFGWLIVVALAWIGIRAAGNTRDVAALGALALALVIGVIHVTDPPRAAFGVAPFQIALALGIGLVVVLRWGAPPLLNRLGVAWSGASLRWLLLLALVVFVTRYGGRLLPGAMPGDIGFHSNRFDELVSGDVYLEARNRGANFPYPPGYYLILAPLALLDVSRRTLLPLGTAVLDAASPIAVYVLGTCVYGATRWGERTSVLAAALYAFAGAGLLAHWWHFSTHMFTQFMFLVLLAGIMLFWRSGAAQGHAASRWWLSLLHFPDPK
;
A
#
# COMPACT_ATOMS: atom_id res chain seq x y z
N MET A 1 -11.79 17.92 -34.83
CA MET A 1 -11.42 18.08 -33.40
C MET A 1 -12.69 18.23 -32.58
N VAL A 2 -13.09 17.20 -31.83
CA VAL A 2 -14.18 17.33 -30.85
C VAL A 2 -13.55 18.06 -29.66
N GLY A 3 -13.92 19.32 -29.44
CA GLY A 3 -13.37 20.11 -28.32
C GLY A 3 -13.59 19.39 -26.98
N ALA A 4 -12.69 19.63 -26.02
CA ALA A 4 -12.78 19.08 -24.66
C ALA A 4 -14.17 19.25 -24.01
N ALA A 5 -14.93 20.26 -24.45
CA ALA A 5 -16.31 20.53 -24.05
C ALA A 5 -17.33 19.45 -24.49
N GLY A 6 -17.07 18.68 -25.55
CA GLY A 6 -17.98 17.63 -26.06
C GLY A 6 -17.87 16.29 -25.33
N VAL A 7 -16.67 15.94 -24.86
CA VAL A 7 -16.41 14.67 -24.14
C VAL A 7 -17.03 14.67 -22.73
N PHE A 8 -17.26 15.85 -22.17
CA PHE A 8 -17.71 16.01 -20.78
C PHE A 8 -19.08 16.71 -20.64
N ARG A 9 -19.91 16.68 -21.69
CA ARG A 9 -21.32 17.15 -21.64
C ARG A 9 -22.24 16.33 -20.74
N ALA A 10 -21.72 15.35 -19.99
CA ALA A 10 -22.46 14.73 -18.89
C ALA A 10 -22.37 15.64 -17.66
N ARG A 11 -23.22 16.67 -17.65
CA ARG A 11 -23.72 17.32 -16.44
C ARG A 11 -24.69 16.37 -15.72
N ASP A 12 -24.37 15.08 -15.68
CA ASP A 12 -25.05 14.12 -14.84
C ASP A 12 -24.60 14.49 -13.43
N SER A 13 -25.51 15.12 -12.68
CA SER A 13 -25.21 15.49 -11.30
C SER A 13 -24.75 14.23 -10.57
N ILE A 14 -23.72 14.35 -9.74
CA ILE A 14 -23.28 13.27 -8.84
C ILE A 14 -24.49 12.66 -8.09
N GLY A 15 -25.52 13.48 -7.83
CA GLY A 15 -26.80 13.03 -7.29
C GLY A 15 -27.54 11.97 -8.13
N ASN A 16 -27.51 12.05 -9.46
CA ASN A 16 -28.09 11.03 -10.34
C ASN A 16 -27.26 9.74 -10.34
N ASP A 17 -25.94 9.83 -10.21
CA ASP A 17 -25.07 8.67 -10.13
C ASP A 17 -25.17 7.95 -8.78
N LEU A 18 -25.49 8.67 -7.69
CA LEU A 18 -25.77 8.11 -6.37
C LEU A 18 -27.16 7.46 -6.27
N ARG A 19 -28.11 7.89 -7.11
CA ARG A 19 -29.48 7.34 -7.18
C ARG A 19 -29.59 6.13 -8.13
N ASP A 20 -28.49 5.69 -8.74
CA ASP A 20 -28.50 4.52 -9.61
C ASP A 20 -28.78 3.25 -8.79
N TRP A 21 -29.81 2.49 -9.17
CA TRP A 21 -30.23 1.28 -8.47
C TRP A 21 -29.12 0.21 -8.44
N ARG A 22 -28.21 0.21 -9.43
CA ARG A 22 -27.10 -0.75 -9.50
C ARG A 22 -26.11 -0.51 -8.36
N LEU A 23 -25.84 0.75 -8.03
CA LEU A 23 -25.00 1.10 -6.88
C LEU A 23 -25.65 0.59 -5.59
N ALA A 24 -26.95 0.85 -5.40
CA ALA A 24 -27.68 0.38 -4.23
C ALA A 24 -27.64 -1.17 -4.14
N ALA A 25 -27.88 -1.87 -5.24
CA ALA A 25 -27.80 -3.33 -5.31
C ALA A 25 -26.40 -3.87 -4.95
N ILE A 26 -25.32 -3.24 -5.46
CA ILE A 26 -23.94 -3.66 -5.17
C ILE A 26 -23.55 -3.34 -3.71
N VAL A 27 -24.00 -2.22 -3.15
CA VAL A 27 -23.81 -1.89 -1.74
C VAL A 27 -24.53 -2.90 -0.85
N LEU A 28 -25.79 -3.25 -1.17
CA LEU A 28 -26.55 -4.29 -0.46
C LEU A 28 -25.88 -5.66 -0.58
N LEU A 29 -25.39 -6.01 -1.77
CA LEU A 29 -24.61 -7.24 -1.97
C LEU A 29 -23.34 -7.23 -1.13
N THR A 30 -22.62 -6.11 -1.05
CA THR A 30 -21.41 -5.99 -0.23
C THR A 30 -21.74 -6.19 1.25
N ALA A 31 -22.83 -5.59 1.73
CA ALA A 31 -23.31 -5.79 3.10
C ALA A 31 -23.68 -7.26 3.35
N ALA A 32 -24.36 -7.91 2.40
CA ALA A 32 -24.70 -9.33 2.48
C ALA A 32 -23.46 -10.22 2.50
N LEU A 33 -22.46 -9.97 1.64
CA LEU A 33 -21.19 -10.69 1.61
C LEU A 33 -20.43 -10.55 2.93
N ILE A 34 -20.35 -9.34 3.49
CA ILE A 34 -19.75 -9.10 4.81
C ILE A 34 -20.52 -9.83 5.90
N GLY A 35 -21.86 -9.80 5.85
CA GLY A 35 -22.74 -10.51 6.78
C GLY A 35 -22.51 -12.02 6.75
N VAL A 36 -22.50 -12.63 5.55
CA VAL A 36 -22.23 -14.07 5.36
C VAL A 36 -20.82 -14.42 5.81
N ALA A 37 -19.81 -13.63 5.43
CA ALA A 37 -18.42 -13.84 5.87
C ALA A 37 -18.24 -13.71 7.38
N ALA A 38 -19.14 -13.00 8.07
CA ALA A 38 -19.14 -12.90 9.52
C ALA A 38 -19.74 -14.11 10.23
N LEU A 39 -20.42 -15.02 9.51
CA LEU A 39 -20.95 -16.28 10.07
C LEU A 39 -19.95 -17.44 9.98
N VAL A 40 -18.88 -17.28 9.21
CA VAL A 40 -17.87 -18.33 9.01
C VAL A 40 -16.92 -18.35 10.21
N PRO A 41 -16.63 -19.52 10.82
CA PRO A 41 -15.60 -19.66 11.84
C PRO A 41 -14.26 -19.13 11.36
N LYS A 42 -13.56 -18.37 12.21
CA LYS A 42 -12.34 -17.67 11.83
C LYS A 42 -11.16 -18.14 12.65
N GLU A 43 -10.03 -18.34 11.97
CA GLU A 43 -8.75 -18.55 12.63
C GLU A 43 -7.73 -17.57 12.03
N TYR A 44 -6.93 -16.97 12.89
CA TYR A 44 -5.83 -16.14 12.47
C TYR A 44 -4.57 -16.50 13.21
N LEU A 45 -3.54 -16.87 12.45
CA LEU A 45 -2.19 -17.13 12.95
C LEU A 45 -1.32 -15.89 12.78
N ILE A 46 -0.60 -15.57 13.84
CA ILE A 46 0.48 -14.58 13.86
C ILE A 46 1.79 -15.32 14.11
N ARG A 47 2.75 -15.16 13.20
CA ARG A 47 4.12 -15.65 13.33
C ARG A 47 4.98 -14.55 13.94
N ILE A 48 5.26 -14.67 15.24
CA ILE A 48 6.08 -13.72 15.98
C ILE A 48 7.55 -13.92 15.58
N GLY A 49 8.24 -12.81 15.33
CA GLY A 49 9.58 -12.78 14.74
C GLY A 49 9.59 -12.77 13.22
N VAL A 50 8.43 -12.68 12.56
CA VAL A 50 8.32 -12.50 11.11
C VAL A 50 7.71 -11.13 10.86
N GLU A 51 8.54 -10.16 10.44
CA GLU A 51 8.07 -8.77 10.29
C GLU A 51 7.27 -8.56 9.00
N GLU A 52 7.51 -9.40 7.98
CA GLU A 52 7.03 -9.20 6.62
C GLU A 52 6.36 -10.45 6.03
N GLY A 53 5.48 -10.24 5.05
CA GLY A 53 4.81 -11.33 4.33
C GLY A 53 3.53 -11.83 5.01
N PHE A 54 3.13 -13.05 4.64
CA PHE A 54 1.88 -13.68 5.10
C PHE A 54 2.02 -14.13 6.56
N HIS A 55 1.01 -13.85 7.39
CA HIS A 55 1.00 -14.11 8.84
C HIS A 55 2.11 -13.41 9.64
N ASN A 56 2.64 -12.29 9.15
CA ASN A 56 3.60 -11.48 9.87
C ASN A 56 3.04 -10.93 11.20
N ASP A 57 3.92 -10.51 12.10
CA ASP A 57 3.55 -10.03 13.43
C ASP A 57 3.16 -8.57 13.53
N GLN A 58 3.58 -7.74 12.57
CA GLN A 58 3.15 -6.36 12.48
C GLN A 58 1.84 -6.24 11.70
N PRO A 59 0.83 -5.50 12.21
CA PRO A 59 0.87 -4.53 13.31
C PRO A 59 0.35 -5.09 14.64
N PHE A 60 0.24 -6.41 14.76
CA PHE A 60 -0.55 -7.06 15.80
C PHE A 60 0.13 -7.03 17.17
N ILE A 61 1.45 -6.81 17.21
CA ILE A 61 2.26 -6.83 18.43
C ILE A 61 2.68 -5.43 18.88
N ARG A 62 2.80 -5.23 20.20
CA ARG A 62 3.41 -4.05 20.83
C ARG A 62 4.26 -4.45 22.03
N GLY A 63 5.33 -3.69 22.30
CA GLY A 63 6.19 -3.93 23.46
C GLY A 63 7.03 -5.21 23.34
N MET A 64 7.43 -5.59 22.13
CA MET A 64 8.39 -6.68 21.87
C MET A 64 9.64 -6.09 21.21
N PHE A 65 10.78 -6.74 21.40
CA PHE A 65 12.04 -6.35 20.75
C PHE A 65 12.09 -6.78 19.27
N ALA A 66 13.16 -6.39 18.57
CA ALA A 66 13.44 -6.86 17.22
C ALA A 66 13.45 -8.41 17.14
N PRO A 67 13.18 -9.00 15.98
CA PRO A 67 13.19 -10.44 15.80
C PRO A 67 14.56 -11.03 16.10
N ASP A 68 14.57 -12.14 16.82
CA ASP A 68 15.73 -13.02 16.98
C ASP A 68 15.44 -14.35 16.26
N SER A 69 16.49 -15.10 15.93
CA SER A 69 16.40 -16.44 15.32
C SER A 69 17.18 -17.45 16.15
N GLY A 70 16.65 -18.66 16.27
CA GLY A 70 17.33 -19.75 16.96
C GLY A 70 16.87 -21.14 16.51
N PRO A 71 17.23 -22.20 17.25
CA PRO A 71 16.91 -23.59 16.88
C PRO A 71 15.41 -23.88 16.72
N PHE A 72 14.54 -23.04 17.30
CA PHE A 72 13.08 -23.18 17.25
C PHE A 72 12.40 -22.29 16.20
N GLY A 73 13.19 -21.64 15.34
CA GLY A 73 12.72 -20.69 14.33
C GLY A 73 12.90 -19.24 14.76
N THR A 74 12.12 -18.35 14.15
CA THR A 74 12.07 -16.93 14.49
C THR A 74 11.16 -16.69 15.70
N PHE A 75 11.51 -15.69 16.50
CA PHE A 75 10.76 -15.29 17.68
C PHE A 75 11.06 -13.83 18.04
N ARG A 76 10.33 -13.29 19.03
CA ARG A 76 10.69 -12.03 19.69
C ARG A 76 10.69 -12.20 21.18
N TRP A 77 11.61 -11.50 21.83
CA TRP A 77 11.55 -11.31 23.27
C TRP A 77 10.47 -10.28 23.62
N THR A 78 9.65 -10.59 24.62
CA THR A 78 8.75 -9.62 25.23
C THR A 78 9.55 -8.60 26.04
N SER A 79 8.98 -7.40 26.22
CA SER A 79 9.40 -6.50 27.29
C SER A 79 8.59 -6.80 28.57
N GLU A 80 8.66 -5.92 29.56
CA GLU A 80 7.86 -6.02 30.79
C GLU A 80 6.35 -6.04 30.52
N ARG A 81 5.89 -5.24 29.53
CA ARG A 81 4.50 -5.20 29.08
C ARG A 81 4.44 -5.34 27.57
N THR A 82 3.88 -6.45 27.13
CA THR A 82 3.66 -6.75 25.71
C THR A 82 2.18 -6.91 25.45
N ALA A 83 1.73 -6.56 24.25
CA ALA A 83 0.37 -6.79 23.83
C ALA A 83 0.35 -7.49 22.47
N VAL A 84 -0.52 -8.49 22.33
CA VAL A 84 -0.92 -9.04 21.03
C VAL A 84 -2.39 -8.71 20.82
N SER A 85 -2.71 -8.05 19.71
CA SER A 85 -4.07 -7.62 19.42
C SER A 85 -4.49 -7.87 17.98
N VAL A 86 -5.69 -8.43 17.83
CA VAL A 86 -6.30 -8.74 16.54
C VAL A 86 -7.68 -8.09 16.46
N ARG A 87 -7.98 -7.49 15.32
CA ARG A 87 -9.33 -7.07 14.91
C ARG A 87 -9.79 -7.97 13.77
N GLY A 88 -11.03 -7.88 13.31
CA GLY A 88 -11.49 -8.65 12.14
C GLY A 88 -12.23 -9.96 12.43
N LEU A 89 -12.13 -10.52 13.65
CA LEU A 89 -12.71 -11.83 13.99
C LEU A 89 -14.20 -11.79 14.35
N GLY A 90 -14.77 -10.61 14.57
CA GLY A 90 -16.13 -10.44 15.07
C GLY A 90 -16.26 -10.60 16.59
N PRO A 91 -17.44 -10.29 17.13
CA PRO A 91 -17.78 -10.54 18.53
C PRO A 91 -17.94 -12.06 18.73
N CYS A 92 -16.97 -12.69 19.38
CA CYS A 92 -17.03 -14.10 19.74
C CYS A 92 -16.16 -14.43 20.92
N GLN A 93 -16.39 -15.61 21.50
CA GLN A 93 -15.44 -16.20 22.42
C GLN A 93 -14.26 -16.74 21.60
N ALA A 94 -13.05 -16.26 21.91
CA ALA A 94 -11.85 -16.60 21.16
C ALA A 94 -10.97 -17.56 21.96
N LEU A 95 -10.62 -18.71 21.38
CA LEU A 95 -9.52 -19.53 21.86
C LEU A 95 -8.22 -18.90 21.39
N VAL A 96 -7.46 -18.34 22.32
CA VAL A 96 -6.14 -17.77 22.07
C VAL A 96 -5.08 -18.79 22.45
N SER A 97 -4.22 -19.11 21.50
CA SER A 97 -3.11 -20.05 21.72
C SER A 97 -1.79 -19.34 21.45
N PHE A 98 -0.83 -19.41 22.37
CA PHE A 98 0.50 -18.85 22.13
C PHE A 98 1.60 -19.78 22.64
N ARG A 99 2.78 -19.65 22.03
CA ARG A 99 3.93 -20.51 22.32
C ARG A 99 5.08 -19.69 22.89
N VAL A 100 5.40 -19.97 24.15
CA VAL A 100 6.62 -19.53 24.83
C VAL A 100 7.73 -20.55 24.55
N LEU A 101 8.86 -20.08 24.04
CA LEU A 101 10.04 -20.91 23.78
C LEU A 101 10.83 -21.18 25.07
N PRO A 102 11.77 -22.14 25.07
CA PRO A 102 12.62 -22.41 26.23
C PRO A 102 13.32 -21.15 26.75
N ILE A 103 13.37 -21.01 28.07
CA ILE A 103 14.03 -19.90 28.75
C ILE A 103 15.46 -20.31 29.04
N PRO A 104 16.48 -19.54 28.62
CA PRO A 104 17.88 -19.85 28.88
C PRO A 104 18.17 -20.03 30.39
N GLN A 105 19.06 -20.96 30.74
CA GLN A 105 19.35 -21.27 32.14
C GLN A 105 19.98 -20.09 32.89
N ASN A 106 20.80 -19.28 32.20
CA ASN A 106 21.36 -18.04 32.75
C ASN A 106 20.27 -17.00 33.06
N ALA A 107 19.18 -16.97 32.29
CA ALA A 107 18.01 -16.13 32.61
C ALA A 107 17.38 -16.56 33.92
N LEU A 108 17.14 -17.86 34.10
CA LEU A 108 16.53 -18.40 35.32
C LEU A 108 17.42 -18.17 36.55
N ALA A 109 18.74 -18.34 36.41
CA ALA A 109 19.70 -18.09 37.48
C ALA A 109 19.76 -16.60 37.89
N ALA A 110 19.51 -15.69 36.95
CA ALA A 110 19.51 -14.24 37.17
C ALA A 110 18.16 -13.67 37.65
N GLY A 111 17.22 -14.52 38.09
CA GLY A 111 15.89 -14.08 38.52
C GLY A 111 14.96 -13.68 37.36
N GLY A 112 15.18 -14.27 36.18
CA GLY A 112 14.33 -14.08 35.00
C GLY A 112 12.91 -14.62 35.16
N PRO A 113 12.10 -14.54 34.10
CA PRO A 113 10.66 -14.84 34.19
C PRO A 113 10.40 -16.30 34.58
N MET A 114 9.78 -16.50 35.73
CA MET A 114 9.25 -17.80 36.19
C MET A 114 7.75 -17.93 36.04
N GLU A 115 7.05 -16.81 35.91
CA GLU A 115 5.61 -16.71 35.75
C GLU A 115 5.27 -15.68 34.68
N LEU A 116 4.08 -15.81 34.12
CA LEU A 116 3.53 -14.93 33.12
C LEU A 116 2.12 -14.52 33.54
N GLU A 117 1.92 -13.22 33.69
CA GLU A 117 0.61 -12.66 33.96
C GLU A 117 -0.08 -12.29 32.67
N LEU A 118 -1.35 -12.67 32.58
CA LEU A 118 -2.22 -12.35 31.45
C LEU A 118 -3.24 -11.33 31.88
N TRP A 119 -3.37 -10.29 31.06
CA TRP A 119 -4.23 -9.16 31.30
C TRP A 119 -5.08 -8.87 30.08
N ARG A 120 -6.24 -8.24 30.30
CA ARG A 120 -7.05 -7.65 29.25
C ARG A 120 -7.79 -6.44 29.80
N ASP A 121 -7.65 -5.30 29.12
CA ASP A 121 -8.28 -4.03 29.51
C ASP A 121 -8.03 -3.72 31.00
N ASP A 122 -6.77 -3.87 31.43
CA ASP A 122 -6.29 -3.69 32.81
C ASP A 122 -6.95 -4.59 33.87
N ARG A 123 -7.63 -5.66 33.45
CA ARG A 123 -8.10 -6.74 34.32
C ARG A 123 -7.18 -7.96 34.22
N ALA A 124 -6.70 -8.45 35.35
CA ALA A 124 -5.96 -9.70 35.42
C ALA A 124 -6.87 -10.88 35.03
N LEU A 125 -6.40 -11.72 34.12
CA LEU A 125 -7.07 -12.92 33.63
C LEU A 125 -6.53 -14.19 34.31
N ALA A 126 -5.21 -14.33 34.36
CA ALA A 126 -4.54 -15.49 34.94
C ALA A 126 -3.05 -15.18 35.20
N THR A 127 -2.46 -15.89 36.16
CA THR A 127 -1.01 -16.01 36.32
C THR A 127 -0.62 -17.45 36.00
N LEU A 128 0.32 -17.63 35.08
CA LEU A 128 0.67 -18.93 34.52
C LEU A 128 2.14 -19.25 34.83
N PRO A 129 2.45 -20.44 35.39
CA PRO A 129 3.83 -20.84 35.62
C PRO A 129 4.54 -21.12 34.29
N LEU A 130 5.78 -20.66 34.17
CA LEU A 130 6.64 -20.93 33.02
C LEU A 130 7.49 -22.16 33.27
N ARG A 131 7.61 -23.01 32.25
CA ARG A 131 8.53 -24.17 32.28
C ARG A 131 9.83 -23.83 31.56
N PRO A 132 11.00 -24.23 32.08
CA PRO A 132 12.29 -24.01 31.42
C PRO A 132 12.35 -24.54 29.98
N THR A 133 11.64 -25.65 29.71
CA THR A 133 11.56 -26.31 28.40
C THR A 133 10.63 -25.59 27.40
N GLY A 134 10.05 -24.44 27.76
CA GLY A 134 9.01 -23.78 26.98
C GLY A 134 7.63 -24.39 27.21
N THR A 135 6.58 -23.67 26.82
CA THR A 135 5.19 -24.08 27.04
C THR A 135 4.27 -23.47 25.98
N ARG A 136 3.21 -24.22 25.63
CA ARG A 136 2.09 -23.70 24.84
C ARG A 136 0.90 -23.48 25.76
N PHE A 137 0.35 -22.28 25.73
CA PHE A 137 -0.82 -21.91 26.51
C PHE A 137 -2.04 -21.79 25.62
N HIS A 138 -3.19 -22.15 26.18
CA HIS A 138 -4.50 -22.08 25.54
C HIS A 138 -5.45 -21.38 26.50
N LEU A 139 -6.01 -20.24 26.08
CA LEU A 139 -6.89 -19.42 26.91
C LEU A 139 -8.16 -19.08 26.16
N LEU A 140 -9.26 -19.09 26.91
CA LEU A 140 -10.55 -18.74 26.37
C LEU A 140 -10.88 -17.30 26.74
N LEU A 141 -10.84 -16.40 25.77
CA LEU A 141 -11.19 -14.99 25.95
C LEU A 141 -12.68 -14.79 25.68
N SER A 142 -13.41 -14.24 26.66
CA SER A 142 -14.82 -13.87 26.48
C SER A 142 -14.95 -12.70 25.48
N PRO A 143 -16.06 -12.61 24.71
CA PRO A 143 -16.24 -11.51 23.76
C PRO A 143 -16.27 -10.16 24.48
N VAL A 144 -15.41 -9.22 24.06
CA VAL A 144 -15.49 -7.81 24.44
C VAL A 144 -15.30 -6.98 23.17
N GLY A 145 -16.41 -6.60 22.57
CA GLY A 145 -16.40 -5.85 21.32
C GLY A 145 -15.76 -6.60 20.15
N ASP A 146 -15.02 -5.86 19.33
CA ASP A 146 -14.49 -6.30 18.03
C ASP A 146 -12.96 -6.50 18.02
N ARG A 147 -12.32 -6.22 19.16
CA ARG A 147 -10.87 -6.23 19.34
C ARG A 147 -10.51 -7.28 20.38
N HIS A 148 -9.79 -8.30 19.94
CA HIS A 148 -9.21 -9.31 20.83
C HIS A 148 -7.83 -8.84 21.24
N VAL A 149 -7.64 -8.56 22.53
CA VAL A 149 -6.36 -8.11 23.10
C VAL A 149 -5.92 -9.09 24.18
N LEU A 150 -4.65 -9.49 24.11
CA LEU A 150 -3.96 -10.21 25.17
C LEU A 150 -2.75 -9.39 25.58
N ASP A 151 -2.80 -8.82 26.79
CA ASP A 151 -1.65 -8.20 27.42
C ASP A 151 -0.89 -9.29 28.19
N ILE A 152 0.42 -9.37 27.95
CA ILE A 152 1.35 -10.30 28.56
C ILE A 152 2.31 -9.48 29.40
N ARG A 153 2.41 -9.82 30.69
CA ARG A 153 3.39 -9.23 31.61
C ARG A 153 4.25 -10.32 32.21
N SER A 154 5.53 -10.04 32.35
CA SER A 154 6.47 -10.97 32.99
C SER A 154 7.62 -10.20 33.59
N ALA A 155 8.27 -10.79 34.60
CA ALA A 155 9.57 -10.32 35.03
C ALA A 155 10.54 -10.30 33.84
N THR A 156 11.50 -9.38 33.89
CA THR A 156 12.52 -9.24 32.85
C THR A 156 13.90 -9.36 33.48
N TRP A 157 14.84 -9.93 32.74
CA TRP A 157 16.25 -9.97 33.10
C TRP A 157 17.08 -9.33 31.99
N GLN A 158 18.33 -8.99 32.29
CA GLN A 158 19.24 -8.42 31.31
C GLN A 158 20.44 -9.35 31.12
N PRO A 159 20.61 -9.96 29.93
CA PRO A 159 21.80 -10.74 29.63
C PRO A 159 23.07 -9.88 29.65
N GLU A 160 24.19 -10.47 30.05
CA GLU A 160 25.49 -9.81 29.97
C GLU A 160 25.81 -9.44 28.52
N GLY A 161 26.17 -8.17 28.27
CA GLY A 161 26.47 -7.65 26.93
C GLY A 161 25.24 -7.34 26.06
N ASP A 162 24.02 -7.62 26.51
CA ASP A 162 22.78 -7.22 25.83
C ASP A 162 22.15 -6.01 26.54
N PRO A 163 21.92 -4.86 25.86
CA PRO A 163 21.30 -3.69 26.48
C PRO A 163 19.81 -3.88 26.79
N ARG A 164 19.18 -4.96 26.28
CA ARG A 164 17.73 -5.18 26.39
C ARG A 164 17.36 -5.87 27.71
N ARG A 165 16.28 -5.41 28.35
CA ARG A 165 15.62 -6.13 29.45
C ARG A 165 14.59 -7.10 28.87
N LEU A 166 14.98 -8.37 28.78
CA LEU A 166 14.25 -9.42 28.09
C LEU A 166 13.26 -10.11 29.04
N GLY A 167 12.02 -10.26 28.61
CA GLY A 167 11.02 -11.12 29.24
C GLY A 167 11.06 -12.53 28.67
N VAL A 168 9.93 -13.02 28.18
CA VAL A 168 9.81 -14.37 27.60
C VAL A 168 9.96 -14.36 26.07
N PRO A 169 10.51 -15.43 25.47
CA PRO A 169 10.58 -15.55 24.03
C PRO A 169 9.27 -16.11 23.44
N LEU A 170 8.61 -15.37 22.56
CA LEU A 170 7.35 -15.77 21.89
C LEU A 170 7.56 -16.04 20.40
N SER A 171 7.00 -17.14 19.90
CA SER A 171 7.15 -17.57 18.49
C SER A 171 5.86 -17.52 17.68
N THR A 172 4.73 -17.91 18.27
CA THR A 172 3.44 -17.86 17.57
C THR A 172 2.33 -17.45 18.51
N THR A 173 1.31 -16.80 17.94
CA THR A 173 0.03 -16.57 18.60
C THR A 173 -1.08 -16.81 17.58
N SER A 174 -2.11 -17.57 17.93
CA SER A 174 -3.30 -17.74 17.11
C SER A 174 -4.56 -17.38 17.88
N PHE A 175 -5.53 -16.88 17.13
CA PHE A 175 -6.87 -16.55 17.62
C PHE A 175 -7.86 -17.37 16.82
N ARG A 176 -8.65 -18.21 17.49
CA ARG A 176 -9.70 -19.01 16.86
C ARG A 176 -11.07 -18.65 17.42
N CYS A 177 -11.98 -18.32 16.54
CA CYS A 177 -13.34 -17.91 16.79
C CYS A 177 -14.28 -18.95 16.17
N ALA A 178 -14.84 -19.84 16.99
CA ALA A 178 -15.69 -20.93 16.52
C ALA A 178 -17.14 -20.50 16.24
N GLU A 179 -17.65 -19.57 17.06
CA GLU A 179 -19.04 -19.11 17.01
C GLU A 179 -19.09 -17.57 16.88
N PRO A 180 -18.88 -17.03 15.67
CA PRO A 180 -18.97 -15.60 15.43
C PRO A 180 -20.43 -15.11 15.51
N ARG A 181 -20.65 -13.98 16.20
CA ARG A 181 -22.01 -13.45 16.48
C ARG A 181 -22.45 -12.31 15.57
N GLY A 182 -21.90 -12.23 14.36
CA GLY A 182 -22.31 -11.28 13.33
C GLY A 182 -21.22 -10.32 12.85
N PRO A 183 -21.56 -9.44 11.89
CA PRO A 183 -20.60 -8.57 11.22
C PRO A 183 -20.07 -7.47 12.13
N MET A 184 -18.89 -6.98 11.80
CA MET A 184 -18.20 -5.95 12.58
C MET A 184 -18.70 -4.58 12.15
N PRO A 185 -18.99 -3.65 13.09
CA PRO A 185 -19.38 -2.29 12.74
C PRO A 185 -18.37 -1.62 11.80
N GLN A 186 -17.07 -1.79 12.05
CA GLN A 186 -15.99 -1.24 11.23
C GLN A 186 -16.01 -1.79 9.80
N SER A 187 -16.39 -3.06 9.60
CA SER A 187 -16.45 -3.69 8.26
C SER A 187 -17.46 -3.00 7.35
N PHE A 188 -18.51 -2.37 7.88
CA PHE A 188 -19.46 -1.62 7.05
C PHE A 188 -18.85 -0.34 6.43
N GLY A 189 -17.68 0.10 6.87
CA GLY A 189 -16.94 1.15 6.16
C GLY A 189 -16.53 0.74 4.74
N TRP A 190 -16.49 -0.54 4.40
CA TRP A 190 -16.31 -1.03 3.02
C TRP A 190 -17.48 -0.67 2.09
N LEU A 191 -18.68 -0.40 2.62
CA LEU A 191 -19.79 0.12 1.82
C LEU A 191 -19.45 1.49 1.24
N ILE A 192 -18.79 2.33 2.04
CA ILE A 192 -18.29 3.64 1.61
C ILE A 192 -17.17 3.47 0.57
N VAL A 193 -16.28 2.49 0.76
CA VAL A 193 -15.23 2.17 -0.23
C VAL A 193 -15.84 1.83 -1.59
N VAL A 194 -16.87 0.97 -1.62
CA VAL A 194 -17.59 0.59 -2.85
C VAL A 194 -18.26 1.81 -3.50
N ALA A 195 -18.92 2.66 -2.70
CA ALA A 195 -19.54 3.88 -3.20
C ALA A 195 -18.51 4.87 -3.76
N LEU A 196 -17.38 5.07 -3.07
CA LEU A 196 -16.28 5.92 -3.55
C LEU A 196 -15.64 5.35 -4.82
N ALA A 197 -15.47 4.03 -4.93
CA ALA A 197 -14.97 3.40 -6.15
C ALA A 197 -15.92 3.65 -7.34
N TRP A 198 -17.23 3.51 -7.14
CA TRP A 198 -18.23 3.88 -8.15
C TRP A 198 -18.09 5.35 -8.57
N ILE A 199 -18.06 6.27 -7.61
CA ILE A 199 -17.89 7.71 -7.88
C ILE A 199 -16.58 7.99 -8.63
N GLY A 200 -15.47 7.35 -8.24
CA GLY A 200 -14.18 7.53 -8.90
C GLY A 200 -14.17 7.03 -10.34
N ILE A 201 -14.76 5.87 -10.61
CA ILE A 201 -14.88 5.33 -11.99
C ILE A 201 -15.74 6.27 -12.85
N ARG A 202 -16.82 6.82 -12.28
CA ARG A 202 -17.68 7.83 -12.94
C ARG A 202 -16.97 9.17 -13.13
N ALA A 203 -16.17 9.61 -12.16
CA ALA A 203 -15.34 10.81 -12.24
C ALA A 203 -14.26 10.69 -13.32
N ALA A 204 -13.75 9.48 -13.57
CA ALA A 204 -12.88 9.17 -14.71
C ALA A 204 -13.63 9.22 -16.06
N GLY A 205 -14.97 9.39 -16.06
CA GLY A 205 -15.83 9.55 -17.23
C GLY A 205 -16.38 8.24 -17.79
N ASN A 206 -16.10 7.09 -17.16
CA ASN A 206 -16.55 5.77 -17.63
C ASN A 206 -18.06 5.58 -17.42
N THR A 207 -18.66 4.66 -18.19
CA THR A 207 -20.12 4.40 -18.14
C THR A 207 -20.53 3.77 -16.82
N ARG A 208 -21.84 3.79 -16.54
CA ARG A 208 -22.43 3.12 -15.38
C ARG A 208 -22.24 1.60 -15.41
N ASP A 209 -22.16 0.99 -16.58
CA ASP A 209 -21.85 -0.45 -16.71
C ASP A 209 -20.42 -0.75 -16.25
N VAL A 210 -19.45 0.08 -16.64
CA VAL A 210 -18.05 -0.07 -16.19
C VAL A 210 -17.93 0.20 -14.68
N ALA A 211 -18.63 1.21 -14.18
CA ALA A 211 -18.69 1.48 -12.73
C ALA A 211 -19.32 0.31 -11.95
N ALA A 212 -20.40 -0.28 -12.46
CA ALA A 212 -21.04 -1.45 -11.88
C ALA A 212 -20.12 -2.66 -11.89
N LEU A 213 -19.44 -2.94 -13.00
CA LEU A 213 -18.49 -4.04 -13.09
C LEU A 213 -17.32 -3.86 -12.12
N GLY A 214 -16.74 -2.67 -12.05
CA GLY A 214 -15.63 -2.37 -11.15
C GLY A 214 -16.04 -2.45 -9.66
N ALA A 215 -17.20 -1.89 -9.32
CA ALA A 215 -17.73 -1.93 -7.96
C ALA A 215 -18.14 -3.36 -7.55
N LEU A 216 -18.71 -4.14 -8.47
CA LEU A 216 -19.04 -5.55 -8.24
C LEU A 216 -17.77 -6.39 -8.02
N ALA A 217 -16.76 -6.23 -8.88
CA ALA A 217 -15.49 -6.92 -8.71
C ALA A 217 -14.84 -6.60 -7.36
N LEU A 218 -14.88 -5.33 -6.95
CA LEU A 218 -14.39 -4.90 -5.65
C LEU A 218 -15.21 -5.51 -4.50
N ALA A 219 -16.55 -5.54 -4.60
CA ALA A 219 -17.42 -6.16 -3.60
C ALA A 219 -17.11 -7.66 -3.41
N LEU A 220 -16.87 -8.38 -4.50
CA LEU A 220 -16.48 -9.79 -4.46
C LEU A 220 -15.12 -9.97 -3.78
N VAL A 221 -14.11 -9.15 -4.12
CA VAL A 221 -12.80 -9.18 -3.46
C VAL A 221 -12.92 -8.87 -1.96
N ILE A 222 -13.73 -7.89 -1.59
CA ILE A 222 -14.02 -7.57 -0.18
C ILE A 222 -14.61 -8.79 0.53
N GLY A 223 -15.59 -9.47 -0.08
CA GLY A 223 -16.18 -10.70 0.46
C GLY A 223 -15.13 -11.79 0.69
N VAL A 224 -14.26 -12.04 -0.30
CA VAL A 224 -13.17 -13.03 -0.20
C VAL A 224 -12.22 -12.67 0.95
N ILE A 225 -11.76 -11.41 1.04
CA ILE A 225 -10.81 -10.98 2.07
C ILE A 225 -11.41 -11.09 3.48
N HIS A 226 -12.72 -10.84 3.67
CA HIS A 226 -13.35 -11.01 4.99
C HIS A 226 -13.39 -12.47 5.48
N VAL A 227 -13.27 -13.43 4.56
CA VAL A 227 -13.18 -14.86 4.84
C VAL A 227 -11.72 -15.29 5.00
N THR A 228 -10.83 -14.86 4.09
CA THR A 228 -9.45 -15.36 4.03
C THR A 228 -8.46 -14.59 4.92
N ASP A 229 -8.65 -13.29 5.10
CA ASP A 229 -7.81 -12.45 5.97
C ASP A 229 -8.66 -11.38 6.70
N PRO A 230 -9.51 -11.82 7.65
CA PRO A 230 -10.42 -10.93 8.36
C PRO A 230 -9.73 -9.75 9.06
N PRO A 231 -8.57 -9.93 9.73
CA PRO A 231 -7.89 -8.81 10.36
C PRO A 231 -7.43 -7.75 9.39
N ARG A 232 -6.85 -8.12 8.24
CA ARG A 232 -6.48 -7.12 7.23
C ARG A 232 -7.70 -6.47 6.59
N ALA A 233 -8.81 -7.20 6.44
CA ALA A 233 -10.10 -6.62 6.04
C ALA A 233 -10.53 -5.49 6.99
N ALA A 234 -10.41 -5.70 8.30
CA ALA A 234 -10.77 -4.69 9.30
C ALA A 234 -9.81 -3.49 9.27
N PHE A 235 -8.50 -3.72 9.11
CA PHE A 235 -7.53 -2.63 9.02
C PHE A 235 -7.62 -1.83 7.71
N GLY A 236 -8.08 -2.44 6.62
CA GLY A 236 -8.08 -1.83 5.29
C GLY A 236 -9.13 -0.75 5.06
N VAL A 237 -10.16 -0.66 5.89
CA VAL A 237 -11.29 0.27 5.68
C VAL A 237 -10.81 1.72 5.51
N ALA A 238 -10.14 2.28 6.51
CA ALA A 238 -9.67 3.66 6.49
C ALA A 238 -8.59 3.91 5.40
N PRO A 239 -7.55 3.06 5.26
CA PRO A 239 -6.61 3.08 4.13
C PRO A 239 -7.26 3.25 2.75
N PHE A 240 -8.23 2.41 2.43
CA PHE A 240 -8.89 2.43 1.12
C PHE A 240 -9.84 3.61 0.95
N GLN A 241 -10.53 4.05 2.00
CA GLN A 241 -11.34 5.27 1.97
C GLN A 241 -10.48 6.49 1.67
N ILE A 242 -9.34 6.66 2.36
CA ILE A 242 -8.38 7.75 2.13
C ILE A 242 -7.83 7.67 0.70
N ALA A 243 -7.36 6.48 0.29
CA ALA A 243 -6.78 6.31 -1.04
C ALA A 243 -7.77 6.57 -2.17
N LEU A 244 -9.04 6.17 -2.02
CA LEU A 244 -10.08 6.48 -3.00
C LEU A 244 -10.43 7.96 -3.01
N ALA A 245 -10.60 8.61 -1.86
CA ALA A 245 -10.88 10.05 -1.79
C ALA A 245 -9.76 10.87 -2.48
N LEU A 246 -8.50 10.59 -2.16
CA LEU A 246 -7.35 11.24 -2.80
C LEU A 246 -7.24 10.85 -4.29
N GLY A 247 -7.50 9.60 -4.64
CA GLY A 247 -7.49 9.12 -6.02
C GLY A 247 -8.57 9.79 -6.89
N ILE A 248 -9.76 10.03 -6.34
CA ILE A 248 -10.81 10.82 -6.99
C ILE A 248 -10.31 12.25 -7.23
N GLY A 249 -9.67 12.87 -6.22
CA GLY A 249 -9.02 14.18 -6.37
C GLY A 249 -8.00 14.20 -7.50
N LEU A 250 -7.11 13.19 -7.55
CA LEU A 250 -6.13 13.03 -8.63
C LEU A 250 -6.80 12.89 -10.00
N VAL A 251 -7.85 12.06 -10.12
CA VAL A 251 -8.62 11.90 -11.35
C VAL A 251 -9.23 13.22 -11.79
N VAL A 252 -9.79 14.01 -10.88
CA VAL A 252 -10.30 15.34 -11.20
C VAL A 252 -9.18 16.21 -11.74
N VAL A 253 -8.05 16.32 -11.06
CA VAL A 253 -6.88 17.09 -11.52
C VAL A 253 -6.43 16.64 -12.92
N LEU A 254 -6.26 15.34 -13.14
CA LEU A 254 -5.83 14.78 -14.43
C LEU A 254 -6.89 14.99 -15.53
N ARG A 255 -8.18 14.94 -15.20
CA ARG A 255 -9.27 15.17 -16.16
C ARG A 255 -9.22 16.59 -16.74
N TRP A 256 -8.81 17.58 -15.94
CA TRP A 256 -8.64 18.95 -16.40
C TRP A 256 -7.24 19.23 -16.98
N GLY A 257 -6.20 18.61 -16.40
CA GLY A 257 -4.80 18.87 -16.77
C GLY A 257 -4.28 18.04 -17.95
N ALA A 258 -4.69 16.78 -18.09
CA ALA A 258 -4.17 15.90 -19.14
C ALA A 258 -4.59 16.33 -20.56
N PRO A 259 -5.85 16.70 -20.85
CA PRO A 259 -6.24 17.13 -22.20
C PRO A 259 -5.43 18.32 -22.75
N PRO A 260 -5.29 19.47 -22.04
CA PRO A 260 -4.50 20.58 -22.56
C PRO A 260 -3.01 20.22 -22.68
N LEU A 261 -2.47 19.38 -21.80
CA LEU A 261 -1.11 18.87 -21.92
C LEU A 261 -0.93 18.01 -23.17
N LEU A 262 -1.78 17.01 -23.39
CA LEU A 262 -1.73 16.13 -24.57
C LEU A 262 -1.89 16.93 -25.88
N ASN A 263 -2.79 17.93 -25.88
CA ASN A 263 -2.95 18.84 -27.02
C ASN A 263 -1.68 19.65 -27.29
N ARG A 264 -1.05 20.22 -26.26
CA ARG A 264 0.22 20.95 -26.39
C ARG A 264 1.36 20.07 -26.91
N LEU A 265 1.36 18.80 -26.53
CA LEU A 265 2.34 17.81 -26.99
C LEU A 265 2.02 17.26 -28.40
N GLY A 266 0.91 17.67 -29.03
CA GLY A 266 0.51 17.14 -30.34
C GLY A 266 0.14 15.65 -30.32
N VAL A 267 -0.20 15.12 -29.14
CA VAL A 267 -0.55 13.72 -28.95
C VAL A 267 -2.02 13.52 -29.30
N ALA A 268 -2.32 12.53 -30.14
CA ALA A 268 -3.68 12.18 -30.48
C ALA A 268 -4.36 11.47 -29.31
N TRP A 269 -5.59 11.88 -28.99
CA TRP A 269 -6.39 11.23 -27.98
C TRP A 269 -7.87 11.34 -28.32
N SER A 270 -8.61 10.31 -27.91
CA SER A 270 -10.06 10.26 -27.95
C SER A 270 -10.63 10.32 -26.53
N GLY A 271 -11.91 10.69 -26.42
CA GLY A 271 -12.60 10.59 -25.13
C GLY A 271 -12.59 9.17 -24.55
N ALA A 272 -12.50 8.14 -25.41
CA ALA A 272 -12.37 6.76 -24.95
C ALA A 272 -11.00 6.49 -24.31
N SER A 273 -9.89 6.88 -24.95
CA SER A 273 -8.55 6.64 -24.38
C SER A 273 -8.36 7.41 -23.08
N LEU A 274 -8.78 8.67 -23.02
CA LEU A 274 -8.69 9.48 -21.80
C LEU A 274 -9.43 8.84 -20.62
N ARG A 275 -10.66 8.35 -20.81
CA ARG A 275 -11.43 7.70 -19.73
C ARG A 275 -10.75 6.47 -19.15
N TRP A 276 -10.12 5.68 -20.01
CA TRP A 276 -9.36 4.50 -19.57
C TRP A 276 -8.05 4.90 -18.88
N LEU A 277 -7.33 5.91 -19.36
CA LEU A 277 -6.13 6.41 -18.69
C LEU A 277 -6.43 6.97 -17.30
N LEU A 278 -7.53 7.71 -17.15
CA LEU A 278 -7.97 8.21 -15.84
C LEU A 278 -8.39 7.07 -14.91
N LEU A 279 -9.04 6.03 -15.44
CA LEU A 279 -9.36 4.83 -14.66
C LEU A 279 -8.09 4.08 -14.23
N LEU A 280 -7.11 3.93 -15.13
CA LEU A 280 -5.82 3.33 -14.79
C LEU A 280 -5.12 4.14 -13.70
N ALA A 281 -5.07 5.48 -13.83
CA ALA A 281 -4.50 6.34 -12.80
C ALA A 281 -5.19 6.15 -11.44
N LEU A 282 -6.52 6.07 -11.41
CA LEU A 282 -7.28 5.79 -10.18
C LEU A 282 -6.90 4.43 -9.57
N VAL A 283 -6.97 3.36 -10.36
CA VAL A 283 -6.72 2.00 -9.86
C VAL A 283 -5.27 1.84 -9.40
N VAL A 284 -4.30 2.37 -10.16
CA VAL A 284 -2.89 2.39 -9.76
C VAL A 284 -2.74 3.15 -8.46
N PHE A 285 -3.22 4.40 -8.38
CA PHE A 285 -3.12 5.20 -7.17
C PHE A 285 -3.70 4.49 -5.93
N VAL A 286 -4.92 3.97 -6.04
CA VAL A 286 -5.62 3.31 -4.92
C VAL A 286 -4.89 2.06 -4.47
N THR A 287 -4.41 1.24 -5.40
CA THR A 287 -3.66 0.03 -5.08
C THR A 287 -2.28 0.33 -4.51
N ARG A 288 -1.58 1.36 -5.01
CA ARG A 288 -0.26 1.79 -4.52
C ARG A 288 -0.32 2.44 -3.15
N TYR A 289 -1.24 3.39 -2.98
CA TYR A 289 -1.32 4.16 -1.76
C TYR A 289 -2.13 3.43 -0.68
N GLY A 290 -3.32 2.93 -1.02
CA GLY A 290 -4.16 2.16 -0.10
C GLY A 290 -3.49 0.86 0.36
N GLY A 291 -2.80 0.18 -0.56
CA GLY A 291 -2.00 -1.01 -0.23
C GLY A 291 -0.84 -0.73 0.73
N ARG A 292 -0.26 0.46 0.71
CA ARG A 292 0.81 0.86 1.66
C ARG A 292 0.29 1.25 3.04
N LEU A 293 -0.92 1.78 3.08
CA LEU A 293 -1.60 2.09 4.32
C LEU A 293 -2.14 0.81 5.01
N LEU A 294 -2.17 -0.33 4.30
CA LEU A 294 -2.44 -1.62 4.93
C LEU A 294 -1.28 -2.04 5.84
N PRO A 295 -1.59 -2.49 7.06
CA PRO A 295 -0.58 -3.07 7.92
C PRO A 295 0.04 -4.34 7.31
N GLY A 296 1.37 -4.37 7.21
CA GLY A 296 2.13 -5.44 6.56
C GLY A 296 2.62 -5.14 5.15
N ALA A 297 2.40 -3.92 4.62
CA ALA A 297 3.27 -3.40 3.57
C ALA A 297 4.71 -3.32 4.10
N MET A 298 5.68 -3.81 3.33
CA MET A 298 7.07 -3.83 3.79
C MET A 298 7.55 -2.38 3.95
N PRO A 299 8.08 -1.99 5.12
CA PRO A 299 8.62 -0.65 5.30
C PRO A 299 9.73 -0.38 4.28
N GLY A 300 10.49 -1.44 3.92
CA GLY A 300 11.66 -1.35 3.07
C GLY A 300 12.56 -0.20 3.51
N ASP A 301 12.90 0.66 2.56
CA ASP A 301 13.78 1.80 2.80
C ASP A 301 13.04 3.07 3.25
N ILE A 302 11.78 3.01 3.72
CA ILE A 302 11.03 4.22 4.13
C ILE A 302 11.75 5.04 5.21
N GLY A 303 12.37 4.38 6.18
CA GLY A 303 13.15 5.04 7.23
C GLY A 303 14.37 5.75 6.66
N PHE A 304 15.09 5.06 5.75
CA PHE A 304 16.20 5.63 5.01
C PHE A 304 15.76 6.85 4.20
N HIS A 305 14.68 6.75 3.41
CA HIS A 305 14.12 7.86 2.63
C HIS A 305 13.64 9.02 3.51
N SER A 306 13.10 8.73 4.70
CA SER A 306 12.69 9.77 5.66
C SER A 306 13.87 10.58 6.14
N ASN A 307 14.97 9.92 6.52
CA ASN A 307 16.19 10.62 6.96
C ASN A 307 16.79 11.48 5.84
N ARG A 308 16.83 10.96 4.60
CA ARG A 308 17.30 11.71 3.43
C ARG A 308 16.44 12.91 3.09
N PHE A 309 15.14 12.79 3.29
CA PHE A 309 14.23 13.92 3.12
C PHE A 309 14.49 15.00 4.19
N ASP A 310 14.71 14.59 5.45
CA ASP A 310 15.00 15.52 6.56
C ASP A 310 16.34 16.26 6.34
N GLU A 311 17.40 15.56 5.92
CA GLU A 311 18.69 16.16 5.53
C GLU A 311 18.49 17.22 4.45
N LEU A 312 17.75 16.89 3.38
CA LEU A 312 17.52 17.80 2.27
C LEU A 312 16.69 19.03 2.63
N VAL A 313 15.62 18.86 3.40
CA VAL A 313 14.78 20.01 3.83
C VAL A 313 15.54 20.88 4.85
N SER A 314 16.53 20.34 5.54
CA SER A 314 17.42 21.08 6.43
C SER A 314 18.52 21.87 5.70
N GLY A 315 18.66 21.68 4.38
CA GLY A 315 19.58 22.43 3.52
C GLY A 315 20.64 21.57 2.80
N ASP A 316 20.73 20.28 3.10
CA ASP A 316 21.75 19.40 2.52
C ASP A 316 21.30 18.84 1.16
N VAL A 317 21.65 19.52 0.08
CA VAL A 317 21.30 19.08 -1.28
C VAL A 317 22.18 17.93 -1.77
N TYR A 318 23.43 17.86 -1.31
CA TYR A 318 24.33 16.74 -1.58
C TYR A 318 24.15 15.66 -0.52
N LEU A 319 23.42 14.61 -0.88
CA LEU A 319 23.15 13.49 0.02
C LEU A 319 24.19 12.39 -0.20
N GLU A 320 24.70 11.82 0.88
CA GLU A 320 25.73 10.77 0.83
C GLU A 320 25.21 9.48 1.46
N ALA A 321 25.16 8.40 0.68
CA ALA A 321 24.81 7.09 1.16
C ALA A 321 26.05 6.22 1.33
N ARG A 322 26.00 5.33 2.33
CA ARG A 322 27.06 4.36 2.60
C ARG A 322 26.53 2.96 2.38
N ASN A 323 27.21 2.19 1.54
CA ASN A 323 26.87 0.79 1.29
C ASN A 323 28.18 -0.01 1.26
N ARG A 324 28.26 -1.07 2.07
CA ARG A 324 29.45 -1.95 2.19
C ARG A 324 30.75 -1.18 2.43
N GLY A 325 30.70 -0.13 3.25
CA GLY A 325 31.87 0.67 3.62
C GLY A 325 32.26 1.76 2.62
N ALA A 326 31.69 1.75 1.41
CA ALA A 326 31.92 2.80 0.41
C ALA A 326 30.84 3.87 0.47
N ASN A 327 31.27 5.12 0.35
CA ASN A 327 30.40 6.27 0.25
C ASN A 327 30.11 6.57 -1.23
N PHE A 328 28.88 6.96 -1.54
CA PHE A 328 28.49 7.34 -2.88
C PHE A 328 27.42 8.45 -2.83
N PRO A 329 27.39 9.33 -3.85
CA PRO A 329 26.36 10.34 -3.96
C PRO A 329 24.99 9.68 -4.10
N TYR A 330 24.04 10.11 -3.28
CA TYR A 330 22.66 9.64 -3.31
C TYR A 330 21.77 10.68 -4.01
N PRO A 331 20.93 10.28 -4.99
CA PRO A 331 20.22 11.23 -5.83
C PRO A 331 19.15 12.02 -5.04
N PRO A 332 19.21 13.37 -5.00
CA PRO A 332 18.26 14.19 -4.24
C PRO A 332 16.95 14.48 -4.99
N GLY A 333 16.88 14.17 -6.29
CA GLY A 333 15.81 14.64 -7.18
C GLY A 333 14.39 14.34 -6.71
N TYR A 334 14.16 13.15 -6.15
CA TYR A 334 12.85 12.77 -5.61
C TYR A 334 12.42 13.68 -4.46
N TYR A 335 13.35 13.96 -3.54
CA TYR A 335 13.10 14.77 -2.36
C TYR A 335 12.94 16.24 -2.72
N LEU A 336 13.73 16.76 -3.68
CA LEU A 336 13.62 18.14 -4.15
C LEU A 336 12.23 18.47 -4.69
N ILE A 337 11.59 17.52 -5.39
CA ILE A 337 10.23 17.72 -5.93
C ILE A 337 9.19 17.74 -4.81
N LEU A 338 9.41 16.98 -3.73
CA LEU A 338 8.49 16.91 -2.60
C LEU A 338 8.72 18.00 -1.55
N ALA A 339 9.93 18.57 -1.47
CA ALA A 339 10.32 19.55 -0.46
C ALA A 339 9.35 20.75 -0.33
N PRO A 340 8.81 21.34 -1.42
CA PRO A 340 7.84 22.43 -1.30
C PRO A 340 6.56 22.03 -0.55
N LEU A 341 6.17 20.75 -0.61
CA LEU A 341 4.97 20.25 0.07
C LEU A 341 5.20 20.03 1.57
N ALA A 342 6.45 20.04 2.05
CA ALA A 342 6.74 20.03 3.49
C ALA A 342 6.21 21.29 4.20
N LEU A 343 6.03 22.40 3.48
CA LEU A 343 5.43 23.63 4.00
C LEU A 343 3.95 23.49 4.38
N LEU A 344 3.29 22.41 3.94
CA LEU A 344 1.89 22.14 4.25
C LEU A 344 1.69 21.34 5.55
N ASP A 345 2.75 21.15 6.33
CA ASP A 345 2.78 20.35 7.57
C ASP A 345 2.27 18.91 7.38
N VAL A 346 2.39 18.39 6.15
CA VAL A 346 2.06 16.99 5.83
C VAL A 346 3.20 16.11 6.32
N SER A 347 2.89 15.16 7.20
CA SER A 347 3.90 14.25 7.74
C SER A 347 4.70 13.55 6.61
N ARG A 348 6.02 13.44 6.75
CA ARG A 348 6.88 12.74 5.78
C ARG A 348 6.48 11.28 5.54
N ARG A 349 5.94 10.63 6.59
CA ARG A 349 5.37 9.27 6.53
C ARG A 349 4.15 9.19 5.61
N THR A 350 3.49 10.30 5.36
CA THR A 350 2.39 10.44 4.39
C THR A 350 2.92 10.91 3.03
N LEU A 351 3.80 11.93 3.03
CA LEU A 351 4.26 12.61 1.83
C LEU A 351 5.08 11.70 0.91
N LEU A 352 6.03 10.92 1.45
CA LEU A 352 6.88 10.03 0.64
C LEU A 352 6.07 8.89 -0.01
N PRO A 353 5.18 8.17 0.69
CA PRO A 353 4.31 7.21 0.02
C PRO A 353 3.32 7.83 -0.97
N LEU A 354 2.83 9.05 -0.68
CA LEU A 354 1.89 9.75 -1.56
C LEU A 354 2.57 10.17 -2.85
N GLY A 355 3.75 10.79 -2.77
CA GLY A 355 4.50 11.26 -3.94
C GLY A 355 4.76 10.14 -4.94
N THR A 356 5.33 9.02 -4.49
CA THR A 356 5.55 7.85 -5.35
C THR A 356 4.27 7.25 -5.92
N ALA A 357 3.17 7.21 -5.16
CA ALA A 357 1.89 6.73 -5.67
C ALA A 357 1.31 7.65 -6.77
N VAL A 358 1.48 8.97 -6.64
CA VAL A 358 1.07 9.94 -7.68
C VAL A 358 1.91 9.78 -8.94
N LEU A 359 3.23 9.63 -8.81
CA LEU A 359 4.12 9.43 -9.95
C LEU A 359 3.77 8.14 -10.70
N ASP A 360 3.54 7.04 -9.98
CA ASP A 360 3.16 5.78 -10.61
C ASP A 360 1.78 5.85 -11.28
N ALA A 361 0.82 6.55 -10.65
CA ALA A 361 -0.49 6.79 -11.24
C ALA A 361 -0.44 7.69 -12.49
N ALA A 362 0.61 8.50 -12.65
CA ALA A 362 0.85 9.30 -13.85
C ALA A 362 1.59 8.51 -14.95
N SER A 363 2.34 7.46 -14.60
CA SER A 363 3.08 6.62 -15.57
C SER A 363 2.24 6.11 -16.75
N PRO A 364 0.98 5.65 -16.59
CA PRO A 364 0.12 5.26 -17.71
C PRO A 364 -0.02 6.32 -18.80
N ILE A 365 -0.05 7.61 -18.42
CA ILE A 365 -0.15 8.72 -19.38
C ILE A 365 1.16 8.85 -20.17
N ALA A 366 2.31 8.75 -19.51
CA ALA A 366 3.62 8.79 -20.19
C ALA A 366 3.79 7.60 -21.16
N VAL A 367 3.38 6.40 -20.74
CA VAL A 367 3.40 5.20 -21.60
C VAL A 367 2.43 5.34 -22.77
N TYR A 368 1.26 5.93 -22.55
CA TYR A 368 0.33 6.23 -23.64
C TYR A 368 0.94 7.19 -24.67
N VAL A 369 1.59 8.28 -24.21
CA VAL A 369 2.29 9.22 -25.10
C VAL A 369 3.34 8.47 -25.93
N LEU A 370 4.18 7.66 -25.30
CA LEU A 370 5.15 6.81 -26.00
C LEU A 370 4.49 5.89 -27.02
N GLY A 371 3.43 5.18 -26.63
CA GLY A 371 2.69 4.30 -27.51
C GLY A 371 2.14 5.03 -28.73
N THR A 372 1.58 6.24 -28.55
CA THR A 372 1.05 7.02 -29.69
C THR A 372 2.12 7.55 -30.63
N CYS A 373 3.35 7.75 -30.15
CA CYS A 373 4.50 8.06 -31.00
C CYS A 373 4.89 6.86 -31.87
N VAL A 374 4.78 5.63 -31.35
CA VAL A 374 5.15 4.40 -32.04
C VAL A 374 4.04 3.91 -32.98
N TYR A 375 2.81 3.81 -32.48
CA TYR A 375 1.67 3.23 -33.21
C TYR A 375 0.86 4.26 -34.01
N GLY A 376 1.18 5.55 -33.87
CA GLY A 376 0.53 6.65 -34.57
C GLY A 376 -0.85 7.02 -34.04
N ALA A 377 -1.44 8.04 -34.67
CA ALA A 377 -2.72 8.66 -34.29
C ALA A 377 -3.97 7.89 -34.79
N THR A 378 -3.86 6.59 -35.04
CA THR A 378 -4.98 5.78 -35.51
C THR A 378 -5.81 5.28 -34.33
N ARG A 379 -7.08 4.91 -34.58
CA ARG A 379 -7.93 4.29 -33.55
C ARG A 379 -7.31 3.02 -32.96
N TRP A 380 -6.61 2.24 -33.78
CA TRP A 380 -5.88 1.06 -33.32
C TRP A 380 -4.65 1.46 -32.51
N GLY A 381 -3.89 2.46 -32.97
CA GLY A 381 -2.74 2.99 -32.23
C GLY A 381 -3.09 3.50 -30.85
N GLU A 382 -4.18 4.26 -30.69
CA GLU A 382 -4.65 4.71 -29.38
C GLU A 382 -5.02 3.53 -28.46
N ARG A 383 -5.74 2.52 -28.98
CA ARG A 383 -6.14 1.33 -28.21
C ARG A 383 -4.93 0.52 -27.75
N THR A 384 -3.97 0.28 -28.64
CA THR A 384 -2.72 -0.42 -28.30
C THR A 384 -1.91 0.37 -27.29
N SER A 385 -1.90 1.70 -27.36
CA SER A 385 -1.22 2.57 -26.39
C SER A 385 -1.86 2.50 -24.99
N VAL A 386 -3.19 2.46 -24.90
CA VAL A 386 -3.89 2.23 -23.63
C VAL A 386 -3.60 0.84 -23.08
N LEU A 387 -3.58 -0.18 -23.94
CA LEU A 387 -3.23 -1.55 -23.52
C LEU A 387 -1.79 -1.62 -22.99
N ALA A 388 -0.83 -1.00 -23.67
CA ALA A 388 0.55 -0.89 -23.21
C ALA A 388 0.64 -0.18 -21.85
N ALA A 389 -0.11 0.92 -21.66
CA ALA A 389 -0.19 1.63 -20.40
C ALA A 389 -0.75 0.75 -19.27
N ALA A 390 -1.77 -0.07 -19.54
CA ALA A 390 -2.33 -1.01 -18.58
C ALA A 390 -1.33 -2.13 -18.21
N LEU A 391 -0.68 -2.74 -19.21
CA LEU A 391 0.32 -3.79 -18.99
C LEU A 391 1.51 -3.27 -18.19
N TYR A 392 1.96 -2.04 -18.46
CA TYR A 392 3.02 -1.39 -17.69
C TYR A 392 2.58 -1.16 -16.22
N ALA A 393 1.41 -0.57 -16.02
CA ALA A 393 0.88 -0.25 -14.70
C ALA A 393 0.74 -1.48 -13.78
N PHE A 394 0.38 -2.63 -14.35
CA PHE A 394 0.18 -3.87 -13.61
C PHE A 394 1.33 -4.87 -13.75
N ALA A 395 2.49 -4.43 -14.26
CA ALA A 395 3.68 -5.27 -14.29
C ALA A 395 4.13 -5.62 -12.87
N GLY A 396 4.39 -6.92 -12.63
CA GLY A 396 4.78 -7.44 -11.31
C GLY A 396 5.99 -6.75 -10.70
N ALA A 397 6.97 -6.35 -11.51
CA ALA A 397 8.15 -5.64 -11.04
C ALA A 397 7.82 -4.26 -10.41
N GLY A 398 6.90 -3.50 -11.01
CA GLY A 398 6.46 -2.21 -10.48
C GLY A 398 5.62 -2.34 -9.20
N LEU A 399 4.79 -3.40 -9.13
CA LEU A 399 4.08 -3.80 -7.90
C LEU A 399 5.08 -4.10 -6.77
N LEU A 400 6.14 -4.86 -7.07
CA LEU A 400 7.16 -5.23 -6.09
C LEU A 400 7.94 -4.01 -5.58
N ALA A 401 8.37 -3.11 -6.48
CA ALA A 401 9.04 -1.87 -6.08
C ALA A 401 8.18 -0.99 -5.15
N HIS A 402 6.86 -1.00 -5.36
CA HIS A 402 5.92 -0.32 -4.47
C HIS A 402 5.79 -1.01 -3.12
N TRP A 403 5.72 -2.35 -3.13
CA TRP A 403 5.61 -3.18 -1.95
C TRP A 403 6.82 -3.04 -1.01
N TRP A 404 8.02 -2.93 -1.59
CA TRP A 404 9.31 -2.72 -0.88
C TRP A 404 9.70 -1.26 -0.66
N HIS A 405 8.83 -0.31 -1.02
CA HIS A 405 9.04 1.11 -0.81
C HIS A 405 10.36 1.68 -1.39
N PHE A 406 10.74 1.26 -2.59
CA PHE A 406 11.93 1.78 -3.28
C PHE A 406 11.69 3.15 -3.94
N SER A 407 11.49 4.20 -3.12
CA SER A 407 11.01 5.51 -3.55
C SER A 407 11.81 6.14 -4.70
N THR A 408 13.14 6.12 -4.61
CA THR A 408 14.02 6.69 -5.65
C THR A 408 14.08 5.84 -6.92
N HIS A 409 13.88 4.52 -6.83
CA HIS A 409 13.76 3.67 -8.03
C HIS A 409 12.47 3.99 -8.79
N MET A 410 11.33 4.10 -8.09
CA MET A 410 10.06 4.47 -8.71
C MET A 410 10.11 5.87 -9.33
N PHE A 411 10.73 6.83 -8.64
CA PHE A 411 10.97 8.17 -9.17
C PHE A 411 11.80 8.13 -10.45
N THR A 412 12.96 7.47 -10.42
CA THR A 412 13.86 7.34 -11.58
C THR A 412 13.15 6.67 -12.75
N GLN A 413 12.40 5.60 -12.50
CA GLN A 413 11.61 4.90 -13.51
C GLN A 413 10.59 5.82 -14.18
N PHE A 414 9.86 6.63 -13.41
CA PHE A 414 8.92 7.60 -13.96
C PHE A 414 9.62 8.72 -14.74
N MET A 415 10.70 9.30 -14.20
CA MET A 415 11.49 10.31 -14.92
C MET A 415 12.07 9.78 -16.24
N PHE A 416 12.49 8.52 -16.25
CA PHE A 416 12.97 7.86 -17.46
C PHE A 416 11.87 7.70 -18.52
N LEU A 417 10.63 7.37 -18.12
CA LEU A 417 9.49 7.38 -19.03
C LEU A 417 9.22 8.77 -19.61
N VAL A 418 9.26 9.81 -18.78
CA VAL A 418 9.06 11.20 -19.21
C VAL A 418 10.15 11.62 -20.21
N LEU A 419 11.41 11.27 -19.92
CA LEU A 419 12.55 11.54 -20.81
C LEU A 419 12.37 10.84 -22.16
N LEU A 420 12.06 9.54 -22.16
CA LEU A 420 11.81 8.79 -23.39
C LEU A 420 10.64 9.37 -24.18
N ALA A 421 9.55 9.75 -23.50
CA ALA A 421 8.40 10.38 -24.14
C ALA A 421 8.80 11.71 -24.81
N GLY A 422 9.60 12.53 -24.11
CA GLY A 422 10.14 13.78 -24.63
C GLY A 422 11.02 13.58 -25.87
N ILE A 423 11.96 12.63 -25.83
CA ILE A 423 12.84 12.29 -26.96
C ILE A 423 12.01 11.85 -28.17
N MET A 424 11.03 10.98 -27.97
CA MET A 424 10.19 10.48 -29.07
C MET A 424 9.30 11.56 -29.67
N LEU A 425 8.74 12.45 -28.85
CA LEU A 425 7.97 13.60 -29.32
C LEU A 425 8.85 14.56 -30.13
N PHE A 426 10.05 14.86 -29.62
CA PHE A 426 11.02 15.70 -30.33
C PHE A 426 11.40 15.08 -31.68
N TRP A 427 11.75 13.79 -31.71
CA TRP A 427 12.13 13.10 -32.93
C TRP A 427 11.01 13.08 -33.97
N ARG A 428 9.76 12.80 -33.55
CA ARG A 428 8.58 12.86 -34.41
C ARG A 428 8.36 14.26 -35.00
N SER A 429 8.56 15.31 -34.20
CA SER A 429 8.43 16.68 -34.67
C SER A 429 9.51 17.06 -35.69
N GLY A 430 10.76 16.63 -35.48
CA GLY A 430 11.88 16.86 -36.41
C GLY A 430 11.78 16.05 -37.71
N ALA A 431 11.24 14.83 -37.64
CA ALA A 431 10.94 14.00 -38.81
C ALA A 431 9.83 14.63 -39.68
N ALA A 432 8.80 15.19 -39.05
CA ALA A 432 7.71 15.90 -39.74
C ALA A 432 8.15 17.23 -40.40
N GLN A 433 9.21 17.86 -39.90
CA GLN A 433 9.77 19.10 -40.44
C GLN A 433 10.79 18.89 -41.58
N GLY A 434 11.06 17.64 -41.97
CA GLY A 434 11.94 17.31 -43.09
C GLY A 434 13.42 17.56 -42.78
N HIS A 435 14.13 16.52 -42.31
CA HIS A 435 15.59 16.29 -42.41
C HIS A 435 16.60 17.41 -42.03
N ALA A 436 16.20 18.57 -41.53
CA ALA A 436 17.13 19.59 -41.06
C ALA A 436 17.67 19.30 -39.64
N ALA A 437 16.83 18.79 -38.75
CA ALA A 437 17.20 18.48 -37.37
C ALA A 437 18.03 17.18 -37.21
N SER A 438 17.85 16.19 -38.10
CA SER A 438 18.63 14.95 -38.07
C SER A 438 20.08 15.15 -38.57
N ARG A 439 20.31 16.13 -39.45
CA ARG A 439 21.67 16.50 -39.90
C ARG A 439 22.53 17.10 -38.79
N TRP A 440 21.93 17.85 -37.86
CA TRP A 440 22.64 18.46 -36.73
C TRP A 440 23.18 17.42 -35.72
N TRP A 441 22.42 16.34 -35.48
CA TRP A 441 22.86 15.24 -34.61
C TRP A 441 23.92 14.36 -35.28
N LEU A 442 23.79 14.09 -36.59
CA LEU A 442 24.82 13.36 -37.33
C LEU A 442 26.12 14.16 -37.47
N SER A 443 26.06 15.50 -37.52
CA SER A 443 27.26 16.35 -37.50
C SER A 443 27.94 16.41 -36.13
N LEU A 444 27.23 16.14 -35.03
CA LEU A 444 27.82 16.02 -33.69
C LEU A 444 28.47 14.66 -33.43
N LEU A 445 28.12 13.63 -34.21
CA LEU A 445 28.70 12.29 -34.13
C LEU A 445 29.82 12.06 -35.17
N HIS A 446 30.11 13.04 -36.02
CA HIS A 446 31.28 13.02 -36.89
C HIS A 446 32.51 13.48 -36.09
N PHE A 447 33.18 12.53 -35.45
CA PHE A 447 34.54 12.76 -34.98
C PHE A 447 35.46 12.91 -36.20
N PRO A 448 36.29 13.97 -36.29
CA PRO A 448 37.30 14.05 -37.34
C PRO A 448 38.27 12.88 -37.17
N ASP A 449 38.58 12.19 -38.27
CA ASP A 449 39.58 11.13 -38.30
C ASP A 449 40.88 11.61 -37.64
N PRO A 450 41.47 10.83 -36.71
CA PRO A 450 42.75 11.18 -36.12
C PRO A 450 43.82 11.12 -37.21
N LYS A 451 44.45 12.26 -37.49
CA LYS A 451 45.70 12.34 -38.26
C LYS A 451 46.90 12.08 -37.36
#